data_AF-A0A355DYY3-F1
#
_entry.id   AF-A0A355DYY3-F1
#
_cell.length_a   1.000
_cell.length_b   1.000
_cell.length_c   1.000
_cell.angle_alpha   90.00
_cell.angle_beta   90.00
_cell.angle_gamma   90.00
#
_symmetry.space_group_name_H-M   'P 1'
#
loop_
_entity.id
_entity.type
_entity.pdbx_description
1 polymer ?
#
loop_
_entity_poly.entity_id
_entity_poly.type
_entity_poly.pdbx_seq_one_letter_code
_entity_poly.pdbx_strand_id
1 'polypeptide(L)'
;MTQTLDQATDQRLTHSLVSWQQFKLIQEGFNNSPGIRLFYYKGEVEILAVSQEHETISSLIGILLAIYFEEKGMEFTPTGSFTQEKEGVASAQADESYCIGTLKKTP
;
A
#
# COMPACT_ATOMS: atom_id res chain seq x y z
N MET A 1 30.35 -14.57 -14.10
CA MET A 1 29.11 -14.60 -13.31
C MET A 1 28.05 -13.91 -14.15
N THR A 2 27.21 -14.68 -14.83
CA THR A 2 26.15 -14.13 -15.68
C THR A 2 24.98 -13.83 -14.75
N GLN A 3 24.82 -12.56 -14.37
CA GLN A 3 23.66 -12.12 -13.62
C GLN A 3 22.48 -12.11 -14.59
N THR A 4 21.61 -13.11 -14.51
CA THR A 4 20.32 -13.10 -15.21
C THR A 4 19.49 -11.95 -14.65
N LEU A 5 19.15 -10.99 -15.51
CA LEU A 5 18.24 -9.85 -15.28
C LEU A 5 16.80 -10.34 -15.11
N ASP A 6 16.55 -11.23 -14.16
CA ASP A 6 15.19 -11.51 -13.69
C ASP A 6 15.00 -10.72 -12.40
N GLN A 7 14.96 -9.39 -12.57
CA GLN A 7 14.55 -8.48 -11.50
C GLN A 7 13.12 -8.87 -11.14
N ALA A 8 12.87 -9.25 -9.89
CA ALA A 8 11.53 -9.45 -9.38
C ALA A 8 10.76 -8.14 -9.58
N THR A 9 9.98 -8.06 -10.65
CA THR A 9 9.21 -6.88 -11.01
C THR A 9 7.84 -7.02 -10.40
N ASP A 10 7.23 -5.91 -10.01
CA ASP A 10 5.86 -5.91 -9.51
C ASP A 10 4.91 -6.60 -10.50
N GLN A 11 4.04 -7.47 -10.00
CA GLN A 11 3.00 -8.10 -10.81
C GLN A 11 1.66 -7.48 -10.49
N ARG A 12 0.94 -7.06 -11.54
CA ARG A 12 -0.33 -6.33 -11.40
C ARG A 12 -1.43 -7.04 -12.17
N LEU A 13 -2.53 -7.32 -11.50
CA LEU A 13 -3.76 -7.83 -12.08
C LEU A 13 -4.90 -6.86 -11.79
N THR A 14 -5.68 -6.50 -12.81
CA THR A 14 -6.88 -5.66 -12.65
C THR A 14 -8.12 -6.40 -13.14
N HIS A 15 -9.23 -6.21 -12.45
CA HIS A 15 -10.52 -6.80 -12.80
C HIS A 15 -11.67 -5.86 -12.46
N SER A 16 -12.55 -5.63 -13.44
CA SER A 16 -13.69 -4.71 -13.37
C SER A 16 -14.97 -5.40 -12.89
N LEU A 17 -16.03 -4.62 -12.64
CA LEU A 17 -17.37 -5.13 -12.29
C LEU A 17 -17.42 -5.98 -11.01
N VAL A 18 -16.56 -5.69 -10.04
CA VAL A 18 -16.54 -6.36 -8.73
C VAL A 18 -17.32 -5.54 -7.72
N SER A 19 -18.35 -6.12 -7.10
CA SER A 19 -19.06 -5.45 -6.00
C SER A 19 -18.17 -5.33 -4.76
N TRP A 20 -18.49 -4.37 -3.89
CA TRP A 20 -17.78 -4.21 -2.60
C TRP A 20 -17.73 -5.49 -1.78
N GLN A 21 -18.85 -6.21 -1.70
CA GLN A 21 -18.94 -7.47 -0.96
C GLN A 21 -18.03 -8.56 -1.55
N GLN A 22 -17.99 -8.69 -2.89
CA GLN A 22 -17.07 -9.60 -3.56
C GLN A 22 -15.61 -9.21 -3.31
N PHE A 23 -15.29 -7.91 -3.33
CA PHE A 23 -13.96 -7.43 -3.00
C PHE A 23 -13.56 -7.80 -1.57
N LYS A 24 -14.43 -7.64 -0.56
CA LYS A 24 -14.10 -8.03 0.82
C LYS A 24 -13.84 -9.54 0.94
N LEU A 25 -14.57 -10.38 0.20
CA LEU A 25 -14.30 -11.83 0.15
C LEU A 25 -12.95 -12.14 -0.49
N ILE A 26 -12.58 -11.43 -1.56
CA ILE A 26 -11.23 -11.54 -2.16
C ILE A 26 -10.19 -11.14 -1.12
N GLN A 27 -10.39 -10.01 -0.44
CA GLN A 27 -9.48 -9.50 0.59
C GLN A 27 -9.25 -10.50 1.73
N GLU A 28 -10.32 -11.14 2.22
CA GLU A 28 -10.21 -12.20 3.23
C GLU A 28 -9.41 -13.40 2.73
N GLY A 29 -9.57 -13.78 1.46
CA GLY A 29 -8.82 -14.88 0.84
C GLY A 29 -7.30 -14.65 0.78
N PHE A 30 -6.85 -13.40 0.70
CA PHE A 30 -5.43 -13.03 0.63
C PHE A 30 -4.84 -12.57 1.98
N ASN A 31 -5.57 -12.67 3.09
CA ASN A 31 -5.13 -12.14 4.39
C ASN A 31 -3.80 -12.72 4.90
N ASN A 32 -3.42 -13.92 4.43
CA ASN A 32 -2.17 -14.60 4.79
C ASN A 32 -1.14 -14.63 3.64
N SER A 33 -1.29 -13.75 2.64
CA SER A 33 -0.40 -13.67 1.47
C SER A 33 0.55 -12.48 1.61
N PRO A 34 1.75 -12.66 2.20
CA PRO A 34 2.71 -11.57 2.35
C PRO A 34 3.14 -11.04 0.98
N GLY A 35 3.30 -9.73 0.88
CA GLY A 35 3.67 -9.06 -0.37
C GLY A 35 2.54 -8.94 -1.39
N ILE A 36 1.31 -9.32 -1.06
CA ILE A 36 0.13 -9.01 -1.89
C ILE A 36 -0.61 -7.82 -1.29
N ARG A 37 -0.82 -6.80 -2.12
CA ARG A 37 -1.65 -5.63 -1.81
C ARG A 37 -2.89 -5.64 -2.69
N LEU A 38 -4.02 -5.29 -2.09
CA LEU A 38 -5.32 -5.27 -2.75
C LEU A 38 -5.89 -3.87 -2.72
N PHE A 39 -6.38 -3.41 -3.86
CA PHE A 39 -7.02 -2.12 -4.01
C PHE A 39 -8.40 -2.28 -4.62
N TYR A 40 -9.31 -1.40 -4.21
CA TYR A 40 -10.66 -1.30 -4.75
C TYR A 40 -10.95 0.15 -5.09
N TYR A 41 -11.54 0.41 -6.26
CA TYR A 41 -12.13 1.69 -6.57
C TYR A 41 -13.33 1.53 -7.50
N LYS A 42 -14.53 1.86 -7.00
CA LYS A 42 -15.79 1.94 -7.77
C LYS A 42 -16.04 0.77 -8.73
N GLY A 43 -15.81 -0.46 -8.28
CA GLY A 43 -16.04 -1.66 -9.09
C GLY A 43 -14.80 -2.25 -9.73
N GLU A 44 -13.66 -1.55 -9.68
CA GLU A 44 -12.36 -2.05 -10.11
C GLU A 44 -11.61 -2.63 -8.91
N VAL A 45 -11.08 -3.84 -9.07
CA VAL A 45 -10.14 -4.47 -8.14
C VAL A 45 -8.78 -4.52 -8.79
N GLU A 46 -7.76 -4.21 -8.00
CA GLU A 46 -6.37 -4.41 -8.37
C GLU A 46 -5.68 -5.29 -7.34
N ILE A 47 -4.91 -6.25 -7.83
CA ILE A 47 -4.03 -7.11 -7.04
C ILE A 47 -2.60 -6.79 -7.46
N LEU A 48 -1.80 -6.35 -6.50
CA LEU A 48 -0.40 -5.98 -6.70
C LEU A 48 0.48 -6.91 -5.86
N ALA A 49 1.33 -7.69 -6.51
CA ALA A 49 2.44 -8.36 -5.85
C ALA A 49 3.64 -7.40 -5.82
N VAL A 50 4.00 -6.94 -4.62
CA VAL A 50 5.13 -6.01 -4.44
C VAL A 50 6.44 -6.77 -4.48
N SER A 51 7.39 -6.21 -5.22
CA SER A 51 8.76 -6.70 -5.29
C SER A 51 9.61 -6.22 -4.10
N GLN A 52 10.73 -6.89 -3.88
CA GLN A 52 11.73 -6.42 -2.90
C GLN A 52 12.28 -5.04 -3.27
N GLU A 53 12.43 -4.74 -4.57
CA GLU A 53 12.89 -3.44 -5.04
C GLU A 53 11.87 -2.34 -4.74
N HIS A 54 10.58 -2.60 -4.96
CA HIS A 54 9.49 -1.70 -4.58
C HIS A 54 9.56 -1.34 -3.09
N GLU A 55 9.64 -2.35 -2.22
CA GLU A 55 9.72 -2.15 -0.77
C GLU A 55 10.99 -1.39 -0.36
N THR A 56 12.12 -1.63 -1.04
CA THR A 56 13.37 -0.90 -0.80
C THR A 56 13.22 0.57 -1.15
N ILE A 57 12.63 0.89 -2.30
CA ILE A 57 12.42 2.27 -2.74
C ILE A 57 11.44 2.99 -1.81
N SER A 58 10.32 2.37 -1.45
CA SER A 58 9.36 2.92 -0.48
C SER A 58 10.05 3.27 0.83
N SER A 59 10.82 2.32 1.39
CA SER A 59 11.52 2.50 2.65
C SER A 59 12.52 3.65 2.60
N LEU A 60 13.26 3.80 1.49
CA LEU A 60 14.19 4.93 1.31
C LEU A 60 13.45 6.27 1.26
N ILE A 61 12.31 6.34 0.58
CA ILE A 61 11.45 7.53 0.57
C ILE A 61 10.96 7.84 1.99
N GLY A 62 10.50 6.82 2.73
CA GLY A 62 10.05 6.98 4.12
C GLY A 62 11.15 7.53 5.03
N ILE A 63 12.39 7.04 4.89
CA ILE A 63 13.55 7.56 5.62
C ILE A 63 13.82 9.03 5.30
N LEU A 64 13.80 9.41 4.02
CA LEU A 64 14.03 10.80 3.61
C LEU A 64 12.95 11.74 4.16
N LEU A 65 11.70 11.30 4.17
CA LEU A 65 10.58 12.05 4.75
C LEU A 65 10.72 12.19 6.27
N ALA A 66 11.10 11.12 6.98
CA ALA A 66 11.32 11.15 8.41
C ALA A 66 12.41 12.15 8.80
N ILE A 67 13.54 12.15 8.08
CA ILE A 67 14.63 13.13 8.27
C ILE A 67 14.09 14.56 8.06
N TYR A 68 13.34 14.77 6.97
CA TYR A 68 12.75 16.09 6.69
C TYR A 68 11.81 16.56 7.81
N PHE A 69 10.94 15.68 8.32
CA PHE A 69 10.03 16.04 9.41
C PHE A 69 10.79 16.37 10.70
N GLU A 70 11.84 15.62 11.01
CA GLU A 70 12.72 15.89 12.16
C GLU A 70 13.39 17.26 12.01
N GLU A 71 14.00 17.57 10.86
CA GLU A 71 14.65 18.85 10.60
C GLU A 71 13.68 20.05 10.68
N LYS A 72 12.40 19.83 10.38
CA LYS A 72 11.34 20.85 10.46
C LYS A 72 10.67 20.93 11.84
N GLY A 73 11.03 20.07 12.79
CA GLY A 73 10.37 19.99 14.09
C GLY A 73 8.89 19.65 13.98
N MET A 74 8.51 18.87 12.98
CA MET A 74 7.14 18.43 12.76
C MET A 74 6.87 17.15 13.53
N GLU A 75 5.81 17.12 14.33
CA GLU A 75 5.32 15.87 14.89
C GLU A 75 4.65 15.04 13.79
N PHE A 76 5.03 13.77 13.68
CA PHE A 76 4.46 12.85 12.69
C PHE A 76 4.34 11.44 13.24
N THR A 77 3.41 10.66 12.68
CA THR A 77 3.24 9.23 12.95
C THR A 77 3.14 8.48 11.63
N PRO A 78 4.05 7.53 11.34
CA PRO A 78 3.98 6.67 10.15
C PRO A 78 2.74 5.77 10.18
N THR A 79 2.04 5.67 9.05
CA THR A 79 0.76 4.97 8.90
C THR A 79 0.62 4.20 7.58
N GLY A 80 1.74 3.90 6.90
CA GLY A 80 1.72 3.16 5.61
C GLY A 80 1.15 1.74 5.69
N SER A 81 1.16 1.11 6.87
CA SER A 81 0.58 -0.23 7.07
C SER A 81 -0.95 -0.24 7.16
N PHE A 82 -1.61 0.92 7.20
CA PHE A 82 -3.05 1.00 7.40
C PHE A 82 -3.80 1.05 6.07
N THR A 83 -4.76 0.15 5.90
CA THR A 83 -5.74 0.23 4.81
C THR A 83 -6.74 1.34 5.11
N GLN A 84 -6.94 2.24 4.16
CA GLN A 84 -7.98 3.26 4.19
C GLN A 84 -9.16 2.80 3.35
N GLU A 85 -10.35 2.78 3.96
CA GLU A 85 -11.56 2.31 3.31
C GLU A 85 -12.67 3.37 3.33
N LYS A 86 -13.36 3.48 2.21
CA LYS A 86 -14.67 4.11 2.09
C LYS A 86 -15.62 3.08 1.50
N GLU A 87 -16.49 2.56 2.34
CA GLU A 87 -17.41 1.47 2.00
C GLU A 87 -18.14 1.73 0.67
N GLY A 88 -18.13 0.74 -0.22
CA GLY A 88 -18.74 0.82 -1.55
C GLY A 88 -17.99 1.67 -2.58
N VAL A 89 -16.93 2.37 -2.19
CA VAL A 89 -16.23 3.32 -3.05
C VAL A 89 -14.76 2.97 -3.22
N ALA A 90 -14.03 2.78 -2.13
CA ALA A 90 -12.58 2.59 -2.18
C ALA A 90 -12.04 1.75 -1.03
N SER A 91 -10.98 1.00 -1.30
CA SER A 91 -10.09 0.40 -0.29
C SER A 91 -8.68 0.50 -0.86
N ALA A 92 -7.77 1.12 -0.12
CA ALA A 92 -6.41 1.35 -0.60
C ALA A 92 -5.41 1.36 0.56
N GLN A 93 -4.18 0.96 0.27
CA GLN A 93 -3.05 1.05 1.18
C GLN A 93 -1.93 1.82 0.50
N ALA A 94 -1.46 2.89 1.14
CA ALA A 94 -0.31 3.63 0.63
C ALA A 94 1.00 2.90 0.93
N ASP A 95 2.03 3.12 0.10
CA ASP A 95 3.39 2.64 0.39
C ASP A 95 3.96 3.36 1.61
N GLU A 96 3.79 4.68 1.64
CA GLU A 96 4.11 5.55 2.78
C GLU A 96 2.91 6.44 3.09
N SER A 97 2.56 6.58 4.37
CA SER A 97 1.53 7.51 4.85
C SER A 97 1.92 8.05 6.21
N TYR A 98 1.52 9.28 6.52
CA TYR A 98 1.88 9.96 7.76
C TYR A 98 0.73 10.84 8.29
N CYS A 99 0.40 10.69 9.57
CA CYS A 99 -0.38 11.67 10.29
C CYS A 99 0.54 12.77 10.83
N ILE A 100 0.29 14.03 10.47
CA ILE A 100 1.03 15.19 10.99
C ILE A 100 0.30 15.79 12.20
N GLY A 101 1.05 16.10 13.25
CA GLY A 101 0.53 16.54 14.54
C GLY A 101 -0.08 15.37 15.30
N THR A 102 -1.41 15.29 15.32
CA THR A 102 -2.13 14.24 16.06
C THR A 102 -2.51 13.06 15.19
N LEU A 103 -2.54 11.86 15.79
CA LEU A 103 -3.09 10.67 15.14
C LEU A 103 -4.56 10.88 14.78
N LYS A 104 -4.92 10.53 13.54
CA LYS A 104 -6.29 10.65 13.04
C LYS A 104 -7.02 9.32 13.17
N LYS A 105 -8.36 9.38 13.31
CA LYS A 105 -9.22 8.18 13.34
C LYS A 105 -9.12 7.37 12.04
N THR A 106 -8.99 8.06 10.92
CA THR A 106 -8.64 7.48 9.63
C THR A 106 -7.30 8.11 9.24
N PRO A 107 -6.19 7.38 9.42
CA PRO A 107 -4.85 7.89 9.15
C PRO A 107 -4.55 8.01 7.66
#